data_AF-A0A932P610-F1
#
_entry.id   AF-A0A932P610-F1
#
_cell.length_a   1.000
_cell.length_b   1.000
_cell.length_c   1.000
_cell.angle_alpha   90.00
_cell.angle_beta   90.00
_cell.angle_gamma   90.00
#
_symmetry.space_group_name_H-M   'P 1'
#
loop_
_entity.id
_entity.type
_entity.pdbx_description
1 polymer ?
#
loop_
_entity_poly.entity_id
_entity_poly.type
_entity_poly.pdbx_seq_one_letter_code
_entity_poly.pdbx_strand_id
1 'polypeptide(L)'
;MSWSRTLLNFFADAFRPPFRTTPWIVLLYAVLSVVYNHDSHFNRWTLPDTDDYMRLVQMLNWVGGQSWFDLHLPRLYPQHLITMHWGRLPDIPLAGFFFVLRMLAIFFRWQAEAQSLAMLTAFLWPPVLLGLLLFLMREIARPLMGKARAPLICFFVPLCTQLIFQFMPMRVDHHAYILL
;
A
#
# COMPACT_ATOMS: atom_id res chain seq x y z
N MET A 1 12.26 34.22 18.50
CA MET A 1 13.13 33.90 17.34
C MET A 1 13.82 32.52 17.48
N SER A 2 13.20 31.51 18.11
CA SER A 2 13.80 30.19 18.37
C SER A 2 13.29 29.06 17.46
N TRP A 3 12.07 29.17 16.92
CA TRP A 3 11.44 28.15 16.08
C TRP A 3 12.17 27.87 14.76
N SER A 4 12.81 28.89 14.17
CA SER A 4 13.54 28.74 12.90
C SER A 4 14.76 27.84 13.04
N ARG A 5 15.51 27.93 14.15
CA ARG A 5 16.69 27.06 14.39
C ARG A 5 16.28 25.62 14.65
N THR A 6 15.19 25.39 15.38
CA THR A 6 14.71 24.03 15.66
C THR A 6 14.23 23.32 14.39
N LEU A 7 13.48 24.02 13.52
CA LEU A 7 13.07 23.49 12.23
C LEU A 7 14.26 23.26 11.30
N LEU A 8 15.19 24.23 11.20
CA LEU A 8 16.40 24.08 10.38
C LEU A 8 17.27 22.91 10.85
N ASN A 9 17.41 22.72 12.16
CA ASN A 9 18.15 21.58 12.72
C ASN A 9 17.43 20.26 12.47
N PHE A 10 16.10 20.23 12.59
CA PHE A 10 15.30 19.05 12.25
C PHE A 10 15.47 18.65 10.78
N PHE A 11 15.39 19.61 9.84
CA PHE A 11 15.65 19.34 8.44
C PHE A 11 17.11 18.92 8.22
N ALA A 12 18.08 19.61 8.82
CA ALA A 12 19.49 19.24 8.72
C ALA A 12 19.76 17.81 9.24
N ASP A 13 19.11 17.40 10.32
CA ASP A 13 19.24 16.06 10.91
C ASP A 13 18.46 14.99 10.15
N ALA A 14 17.28 15.32 9.61
CA ALA A 14 16.54 14.45 8.69
C ALA A 14 17.34 14.16 7.42
N PHE A 15 18.21 15.09 7.02
CA PHE A 15 19.12 14.95 5.88
C PHE A 15 20.56 14.55 6.26
N ARG A 16 20.81 14.05 7.47
CA ARG A 16 22.13 13.53 7.87
C ARG A 16 22.21 12.00 7.74
N PRO A 17 23.33 11.44 7.22
CA PRO A 17 23.58 10.00 7.25
C PRO A 17 23.44 9.45 8.68
N PRO A 18 22.83 8.27 8.90
CA PRO A 18 22.49 7.25 7.91
C PRO A 18 21.05 7.30 7.36
N PHE A 19 20.34 8.43 7.45
CA PHE A 19 18.99 8.63 6.88
C PHE A 19 18.04 7.44 7.11
N ARG A 20 17.74 7.16 8.39
CA ARG A 20 16.74 6.15 8.78
C ARG A 20 15.29 6.67 8.61
N THR A 21 15.05 7.54 7.63
CA THR A 21 13.82 8.31 7.49
C THR A 21 12.72 7.59 6.71
N THR A 22 13.02 6.48 6.03
CA THR A 22 12.04 5.73 5.22
C THR A 22 10.75 5.40 5.98
N PRO A 23 10.77 4.85 7.21
CA PRO A 23 9.53 4.58 7.95
C PRO A 23 8.73 5.85 8.27
N TRP A 24 9.42 6.95 8.55
CA TRP A 24 8.79 8.24 8.83
C TRP A 24 8.17 8.86 7.59
N ILE A 25 8.77 8.69 6.41
CA ILE A 25 8.20 9.14 5.13
C ILE A 25 6.93 8.33 4.81
N VAL A 26 6.97 7.01 4.99
CA VAL A 26 5.78 6.15 4.79
C VAL A 26 4.68 6.53 5.78
N LEU A 27 5.03 6.71 7.06
CA LEU A 27 4.07 7.12 8.09
C LEU A 27 3.47 8.49 7.78
N LEU A 28 4.30 9.47 7.44
CA LEU A 28 3.85 10.82 7.07
C LEU A 28 2.93 10.74 5.86
N TYR A 29 3.28 9.97 4.82
CA TYR A 29 2.45 9.79 3.64
C TYR A 29 1.10 9.13 3.99
N ALA A 30 1.08 8.08 4.80
CA ALA A 30 -0.15 7.42 5.24
C ALA A 30 -1.04 8.39 6.04
N VAL A 31 -0.45 9.15 6.97
CA VAL A 31 -1.18 10.15 7.77
C VAL A 31 -1.74 11.27 6.89
N LEU A 32 -0.92 11.83 5.99
CA LEU A 32 -1.37 12.88 5.07
C LEU A 32 -2.48 12.38 4.16
N SER A 33 -2.41 11.13 3.69
CA SER A 33 -3.45 10.53 2.85
C SER A 33 -4.80 10.49 3.57
N VAL A 34 -4.80 10.24 4.89
CA VAL A 34 -6.03 10.20 5.71
C VAL A 34 -6.53 11.60 6.07
N VAL A 35 -5.63 12.52 6.44
CA VAL A 35 -5.98 13.83 7.02
C VAL A 35 -6.28 14.89 5.96
N TYR A 36 -5.71 14.77 4.75
CA TYR A 36 -5.81 15.82 3.72
C TYR A 36 -7.23 16.09 3.23
N ASN A 37 -8.09 15.07 3.19
CA ASN A 37 -9.46 15.23 2.73
C ASN A 37 -10.43 14.40 3.59
N HIS A 38 -11.29 15.09 4.35
CA HIS A 38 -12.27 14.45 5.22
C HIS A 38 -13.31 13.60 4.46
N ASP A 39 -13.58 13.92 3.19
CA ASP A 39 -14.51 13.18 2.31
C ASP A 39 -13.82 12.12 1.44
N SER A 40 -12.54 11.86 1.70
CA SER A 40 -11.77 10.84 1.00
C SER A 40 -12.36 9.44 1.13
N HIS A 41 -11.97 8.55 0.21
CA HIS A 41 -12.37 7.15 0.23
C HIS A 41 -11.97 6.45 1.55
N PHE A 42 -10.83 6.84 2.13
CA PHE A 42 -10.34 6.31 3.42
C PHE A 42 -11.30 6.62 4.56
N ASN A 43 -11.72 7.89 4.69
CA ASN A 43 -12.59 8.34 5.79
C ASN A 43 -14.02 7.82 5.65
N ARG A 44 -14.47 7.57 4.41
CA ARG A 44 -15.75 6.92 4.12
C ARG A 44 -15.70 5.39 4.18
N TRP A 45 -14.52 4.81 4.41
CA TRP A 45 -14.30 3.36 4.37
C TRP A 45 -14.76 2.72 3.06
N THR A 46 -14.40 3.36 1.94
CA THR A 46 -14.68 2.92 0.57
C THR A 46 -13.38 2.73 -0.20
N LEU A 47 -13.43 2.01 -1.31
CA LEU A 47 -12.28 1.91 -2.22
C LEU A 47 -12.36 3.01 -3.29
N PRO A 48 -11.21 3.48 -3.81
CA PRO A 48 -11.16 4.63 -4.69
C PRO A 48 -11.65 4.35 -6.12
N ASP A 49 -11.55 3.10 -6.57
CA ASP A 49 -11.88 2.72 -7.94
C ASP A 49 -12.42 1.29 -8.01
N THR A 50 -13.06 0.98 -9.14
CA THR A 50 -13.57 -0.34 -9.48
C THR A 50 -12.48 -1.42 -9.42
N ASP A 51 -11.28 -1.18 -9.94
CA ASP A 51 -10.19 -2.16 -9.91
C ASP A 51 -9.82 -2.60 -8.49
N ASP A 52 -9.88 -1.69 -7.50
CA ASP A 52 -9.62 -2.02 -6.10
C ASP A 52 -10.68 -2.97 -5.53
N TYR A 53 -11.96 -2.71 -5.84
CA TYR A 53 -13.05 -3.63 -5.48
C TYR A 53 -12.86 -5.00 -6.12
N MET A 54 -12.56 -4.99 -7.41
CA MET A 54 -12.39 -6.21 -8.18
C MET A 54 -11.21 -7.05 -7.67
N ARG A 55 -10.11 -6.42 -7.22
CA ARG A 55 -8.98 -7.11 -6.59
C ARG A 55 -9.45 -7.84 -5.34
N LEU A 56 -10.11 -7.13 -4.43
CA LEU A 56 -10.50 -7.71 -3.15
C LEU A 56 -11.48 -8.86 -3.36
N VAL A 57 -12.41 -8.74 -4.29
CA VAL A 57 -13.34 -9.83 -4.62
C VAL A 57 -12.57 -11.03 -5.20
N GLN A 58 -11.64 -10.81 -6.13
CA GLN A 58 -10.82 -11.89 -6.71
C GLN A 58 -9.98 -12.61 -5.64
N MET A 59 -9.36 -11.86 -4.72
CA MET A 59 -8.63 -12.40 -3.58
C MET A 59 -9.55 -13.18 -2.64
N LEU A 60 -10.69 -12.59 -2.24
CA LEU A 60 -11.64 -13.22 -1.33
C LEU A 60 -12.24 -14.51 -1.90
N ASN A 61 -12.54 -14.55 -3.19
CA ASN A 61 -13.03 -15.77 -3.82
C ASN A 61 -11.97 -16.88 -3.79
N TRP A 62 -10.69 -16.55 -4.03
CA TRP A 62 -9.60 -17.52 -3.96
C TRP A 62 -9.34 -18.02 -2.53
N VAL A 63 -9.30 -17.11 -1.57
CA VAL A 63 -9.26 -17.47 -0.14
C VAL A 63 -10.48 -18.30 0.26
N GLY A 64 -11.62 -18.09 -0.40
CA GLY A 64 -12.86 -18.85 -0.26
C GLY A 64 -12.91 -20.18 -1.02
N GLY A 65 -11.84 -20.58 -1.70
CA GLY A 65 -11.72 -21.88 -2.37
C GLY A 65 -11.89 -21.86 -3.90
N GLN A 66 -12.02 -20.69 -4.53
CA GLN A 66 -11.96 -20.59 -6.00
C GLN A 66 -10.60 -21.08 -6.51
N SER A 67 -10.59 -21.79 -7.64
CA SER A 67 -9.35 -22.30 -8.24
C SER A 67 -8.38 -21.16 -8.59
N TRP A 68 -7.08 -21.45 -8.49
CA TRP A 68 -6.02 -20.50 -8.86
C TRP A 68 -6.14 -20.01 -10.32
N PHE A 69 -6.50 -20.90 -11.25
CA PHE A 69 -6.63 -20.54 -12.67
C PHE A 69 -8.01 -19.99 -13.03
N ASP A 70 -8.96 -20.01 -12.09
CA ASP A 70 -10.28 -19.46 -12.30
C ASP A 70 -10.29 -17.97 -11.95
N LEU A 71 -10.27 -17.12 -12.97
CA LEU A 71 -10.30 -15.66 -12.87
C LEU A 71 -11.70 -15.09 -13.16
N HIS A 72 -12.74 -15.93 -13.17
CA HIS A 72 -14.10 -15.45 -13.38
C HIS A 72 -14.62 -14.75 -12.13
N LEU A 73 -15.39 -13.68 -12.34
CA LEU A 73 -16.10 -12.97 -11.28
C LEU A 73 -17.59 -13.02 -11.57
N PRO A 74 -18.28 -14.09 -11.13
CA PRO A 74 -19.66 -14.39 -11.54
C PRO A 74 -20.66 -13.26 -11.23
N ARG A 75 -20.36 -12.45 -10.21
CA ARG A 75 -21.21 -11.33 -9.77
C ARG A 75 -21.03 -10.06 -10.61
N LEU A 76 -19.94 -9.95 -11.38
CA LEU A 76 -19.65 -8.77 -12.17
C LEU A 76 -20.54 -8.71 -13.41
N TYR A 77 -20.67 -9.84 -14.10
CA TYR A 77 -21.44 -9.92 -15.33
C TYR A 77 -22.08 -11.30 -15.47
N PRO A 78 -23.27 -11.50 -14.87
CA PRO A 78 -23.90 -12.83 -14.79
C PRO A 78 -24.23 -13.46 -16.14
N GLN A 79 -24.46 -12.64 -17.17
CA GLN A 79 -24.89 -13.09 -18.49
C GLN A 79 -23.72 -13.58 -19.37
N HIS A 80 -22.50 -13.08 -19.13
CA HIS A 80 -21.32 -13.52 -19.87
C HIS A 80 -20.17 -13.74 -18.90
N LEU A 81 -19.55 -14.92 -18.96
CA LEU A 81 -18.37 -15.24 -18.17
C LEU A 81 -17.19 -14.34 -18.58
N ILE A 82 -17.05 -13.21 -17.91
CA ILE A 82 -15.88 -12.33 -18.07
C ILE A 82 -14.80 -12.83 -17.13
N THR A 83 -13.67 -13.16 -17.72
CA THR A 83 -12.44 -13.49 -17.01
C THR A 83 -11.66 -12.20 -16.76
N MET A 84 -11.07 -12.06 -15.57
CA MET A 84 -10.18 -10.93 -15.32
C MET A 84 -8.95 -10.97 -16.21
N HIS A 85 -8.60 -9.81 -16.79
CA HIS A 85 -7.47 -9.67 -17.70
C HIS A 85 -6.11 -9.63 -16.98
N TRP A 86 -6.13 -9.51 -15.65
CA TRP A 86 -4.98 -9.41 -14.77
C TRP A 86 -4.88 -10.68 -13.92
N GLY A 87 -3.66 -11.14 -13.69
CA GLY A 87 -3.41 -12.43 -13.02
C GLY A 87 -3.52 -12.38 -11.50
N ARG A 88 -3.39 -13.56 -10.88
CA ARG A 88 -3.44 -13.76 -9.42
C ARG A 88 -2.12 -13.51 -8.68
N LEU A 89 -1.01 -13.28 -9.38
CA LEU A 89 0.28 -13.12 -8.72
C LEU A 89 0.25 -12.07 -7.58
N PRO A 90 -0.40 -10.90 -7.76
CA PRO A 90 -0.48 -9.92 -6.68
C PRO A 90 -1.45 -10.30 -5.54
N ASP A 91 -2.34 -11.27 -5.77
CA ASP A 91 -3.26 -11.79 -4.75
C ASP A 91 -2.50 -12.59 -3.69
N ILE A 92 -1.34 -13.18 -4.00
CA ILE A 92 -0.53 -13.96 -3.05
C ILE A 92 -0.11 -13.11 -1.84
N PRO A 93 0.65 -12.01 -2.01
CA PRO A 93 1.09 -11.23 -0.86
C PRO A 93 -0.08 -10.51 -0.18
N LEU A 94 -1.12 -10.13 -0.94
CA LEU A 94 -2.32 -9.52 -0.40
C LEU A 94 -3.09 -10.49 0.51
N ALA A 95 -3.33 -11.72 0.07
CA ALA A 95 -3.94 -12.79 0.86
C ALA A 95 -3.06 -13.17 2.06
N GLY A 96 -1.73 -13.18 1.89
CA GLY A 96 -0.79 -13.39 2.98
C GLY A 96 -0.97 -12.36 4.10
N PHE A 97 -1.08 -11.08 3.75
CA PHE A 97 -1.34 -10.01 4.72
C PHE A 97 -2.72 -10.14 5.36
N PHE A 98 -3.75 -10.47 4.57
CA PHE A 98 -5.09 -10.79 5.07
C PHE A 98 -5.07 -11.90 6.12
N PHE A 99 -4.32 -12.99 5.88
CA PHE A 99 -4.20 -14.09 6.84
C PHE A 99 -3.47 -13.67 8.12
N VAL A 100 -2.44 -12.83 8.02
CA VAL A 100 -1.78 -12.24 9.21
C VAL A 100 -2.81 -11.45 10.03
N LEU A 101 -3.60 -10.58 9.41
CA LEU A 101 -4.66 -9.85 10.11
C LEU A 101 -5.70 -10.78 10.71
N ARG A 102 -6.09 -11.85 10.02
CA ARG A 102 -7.01 -12.87 10.53
C ARG A 102 -6.44 -13.60 11.76
N MET A 103 -5.15 -13.96 11.74
CA MET A 103 -4.46 -14.57 12.88
C MET A 103 -4.41 -13.61 14.08
N LEU A 104 -4.10 -12.34 13.84
CA LEU A 104 -4.13 -11.31 14.89
C LEU A 104 -5.55 -11.11 15.45
N ALA A 105 -6.58 -11.10 14.61
CA ALA A 105 -7.96 -10.98 15.05
C ALA A 105 -8.35 -12.16 15.98
N ILE A 106 -7.96 -13.38 15.63
CA ILE A 106 -8.17 -14.56 16.49
C ILE A 106 -7.40 -14.42 17.81
N PHE A 107 -6.12 -14.05 17.75
CA PHE A 107 -5.27 -13.90 18.93
C PHE A 107 -5.82 -12.86 19.93
N PHE A 108 -6.28 -11.71 19.42
CA PHE A 108 -6.88 -10.65 20.23
C PHE A 108 -8.38 -10.83 20.49
N ARG A 109 -8.99 -11.96 20.08
CA ARG A 109 -10.43 -12.24 20.21
C ARG A 109 -11.32 -11.17 19.56
N TRP A 110 -10.82 -10.53 18.51
CA TRP A 110 -11.57 -9.59 17.69
C TRP A 110 -12.47 -10.34 16.71
N GLN A 111 -13.79 -10.18 16.86
CA GLN A 111 -14.77 -10.74 15.94
C GLN A 111 -14.86 -9.84 14.69
N ALA A 112 -14.07 -10.18 13.67
CA ALA A 112 -14.07 -9.49 12.38
C ALA A 112 -14.49 -10.44 11.26
N GLU A 113 -15.43 -10.00 10.43
CA GLU A 113 -15.80 -10.72 9.22
C GLU A 113 -14.68 -10.66 8.18
N ALA A 114 -14.67 -11.62 7.25
CA ALA A 114 -13.67 -11.66 6.18
C ALA A 114 -13.67 -10.37 5.34
N GLN A 115 -14.83 -9.76 5.11
CA GLN A 115 -14.95 -8.50 4.37
C GLN A 115 -14.29 -7.34 5.12
N SER A 116 -14.51 -7.23 6.43
CA SER A 116 -13.87 -6.20 7.26
C SER A 116 -12.35 -6.36 7.30
N LEU A 117 -11.86 -7.59 7.39
CA LEU A 117 -10.43 -7.88 7.33
C LEU A 117 -9.83 -7.59 5.95
N ALA A 118 -10.57 -7.83 4.87
CA ALA A 118 -10.14 -7.48 3.52
C ALA A 118 -10.08 -5.95 3.33
N MET A 119 -11.04 -5.20 3.86
CA MET A 119 -10.99 -3.73 3.86
C MET A 119 -9.80 -3.20 4.68
N LEU A 120 -9.53 -3.78 5.85
CA LEU A 120 -8.36 -3.43 6.64
C LEU A 120 -7.05 -3.81 5.93
N THR A 121 -7.03 -4.93 5.20
CA THR A 121 -5.92 -5.31 4.32
C THR A 121 -5.72 -4.22 3.27
N ALA A 122 -6.78 -3.79 2.60
CA ALA A 122 -6.69 -2.73 1.59
C ALA A 122 -6.21 -1.40 2.16
N PHE A 123 -6.57 -1.07 3.39
CA PHE A 123 -6.09 0.12 4.07
C PHE A 123 -4.58 0.05 4.39
N LEU A 124 -4.10 -1.07 4.93
CA LEU A 124 -2.74 -1.18 5.47
C LEU A 124 -1.69 -1.64 4.45
N TRP A 125 -2.09 -2.43 3.45
CA TRP A 125 -1.15 -3.08 2.54
C TRP A 125 -0.45 -2.12 1.55
N PRO A 126 -1.13 -1.16 0.91
CA PRO A 126 -0.46 -0.28 -0.05
C PRO A 126 0.67 0.59 0.56
N PRO A 127 0.55 1.15 1.79
CA PRO A 127 1.68 1.80 2.46
C PRO A 127 2.87 0.87 2.74
N VAL A 128 2.62 -0.44 2.96
CA VAL A 128 3.70 -1.43 3.09
C VAL A 128 4.42 -1.60 1.75
N LEU A 129 3.68 -1.66 0.64
CA LEU A 129 4.27 -1.66 -0.71
C LEU A 129 5.06 -0.39 -1.00
N LEU A 130 4.63 0.78 -0.53
CA LEU A 130 5.43 2.01 -0.62
C LEU A 130 6.76 1.87 0.12
N GLY A 131 6.73 1.31 1.33
CA GLY A 131 7.95 1.03 2.10
C GLY A 131 8.91 0.12 1.33
N LEU A 132 8.39 -0.92 0.67
CA LEU A 132 9.16 -1.79 -0.20
C LEU A 132 9.73 -1.03 -1.41
N LEU A 133 8.93 -0.21 -2.10
CA LEU A 133 9.40 0.59 -3.22
C LEU A 133 10.55 1.52 -2.81
N LEU A 134 10.39 2.26 -1.70
CA LEU A 134 11.42 3.18 -1.22
C LEU A 134 12.70 2.44 -0.81
N PHE A 135 12.55 1.23 -0.23
CA PHE A 135 13.68 0.35 0.04
C PHE A 135 14.37 -0.05 -1.27
N LEU A 136 13.66 -0.60 -2.25
CA LEU A 136 14.22 -1.02 -3.53
C LEU A 136 14.91 0.13 -4.26
N MET A 137 14.27 1.30 -4.34
CA MET A 137 14.84 2.50 -4.95
C MET A 137 16.13 2.95 -4.24
N ARG A 138 16.20 2.84 -2.91
CA ARG A 138 17.43 3.09 -2.15
C ARG A 138 18.52 2.09 -2.50
N GLU A 139 18.19 0.80 -2.60
CA GLU A 139 19.17 -0.24 -2.97
C GLU A 139 19.71 -0.02 -4.39
N ILE A 140 18.83 0.33 -5.34
CA ILE A 140 19.18 0.65 -6.73
C ILE A 140 20.05 1.92 -6.81
N ALA A 141 19.75 2.94 -6.00
CA ALA A 141 20.54 4.17 -5.96
C ALA A 141 21.90 4.00 -5.28
N ARG A 142 22.09 2.95 -4.47
CA ARG A 142 23.29 2.79 -3.64
C ARG A 142 24.61 2.71 -4.43
N PRO A 143 24.72 1.94 -5.53
CA PRO A 143 25.95 1.92 -6.34
C PRO A 143 26.26 3.27 -6.99
N LEU A 144 25.25 4.10 -7.26
CA LEU A 144 25.38 5.39 -7.95
C LEU A 144 25.71 6.55 -7.00
N MET A 145 25.10 6.56 -5.82
CA MET A 145 25.19 7.68 -4.87
C MET A 145 26.09 7.38 -3.66
N GLY A 146 26.44 6.12 -3.45
CA GLY A 146 27.10 5.63 -2.24
C GLY A 146 26.13 5.45 -1.06
N LYS A 147 26.54 4.62 -0.09
CA LYS A 147 25.73 4.25 1.09
C LYS A 147 25.17 5.46 1.86
N ALA A 148 25.97 6.52 1.96
CA ALA A 148 25.58 7.71 2.71
C ALA A 148 24.43 8.47 2.03
N ARG A 149 24.45 8.62 0.69
CA ARG A 149 23.51 9.52 -0.02
C ARG A 149 22.32 8.79 -0.65
N ALA A 150 22.41 7.48 -0.86
CA ALA A 150 21.33 6.68 -1.45
C ALA A 150 19.95 6.91 -0.81
N PRO A 151 19.81 7.08 0.52
CA PRO A 151 18.50 7.35 1.13
C PRO A 151 17.85 8.68 0.71
N LEU A 152 18.58 9.62 0.12
CA LEU A 152 18.00 10.86 -0.41
C LEU A 152 16.90 10.58 -1.44
N ILE A 153 17.00 9.47 -2.18
CA ILE A 153 15.99 9.07 -3.17
C ILE A 153 14.60 8.90 -2.54
N CYS A 154 14.53 8.53 -1.26
CA CYS A 154 13.27 8.33 -0.56
C CYS A 154 12.50 9.65 -0.35
N PHE A 155 13.15 10.81 -0.46
CA PHE A 155 12.48 12.12 -0.42
C PHE A 155 11.96 12.55 -1.80
N PHE A 156 12.63 12.13 -2.88
CA PHE A 156 12.27 12.53 -4.24
C PHE A 156 11.20 11.64 -4.86
N VAL A 157 11.22 10.32 -4.59
CA VAL A 157 10.21 9.38 -5.11
C VAL A 157 8.79 9.85 -4.76
N PRO A 158 8.50 10.29 -3.51
CA PRO A 158 7.17 10.75 -3.17
C PRO A 158 6.72 12.05 -3.86
N LEU A 159 7.61 12.78 -4.54
CA LEU A 159 7.22 13.98 -5.29
C LEU A 159 6.55 13.62 -6.62
N CYS A 160 6.68 12.37 -7.09
CA CYS A 160 5.95 11.87 -8.24
C CYS A 160 4.53 11.49 -7.81
N THR A 161 3.59 12.43 -7.93
CA THR A 161 2.21 12.30 -7.45
C THR A 161 1.46 11.12 -8.07
N GLN A 162 1.69 10.84 -9.36
CA GLN A 162 1.07 9.71 -10.07
C GLN A 162 1.57 8.36 -9.54
N LEU A 163 2.84 8.29 -9.14
CA LEU A 163 3.43 7.08 -8.57
C LEU A 163 2.89 6.85 -7.16
N ILE A 164 2.94 7.86 -6.29
CA ILE A 164 2.51 7.67 -4.89
C ILE A 164 1.04 7.33 -4.79
N PHE A 165 0.20 7.85 -5.70
CA PHE A 165 -1.23 7.54 -5.73
C PHE A 165 -1.49 6.04 -5.79
N GLN A 166 -0.62 5.26 -6.45
CA GLN A 166 -0.76 3.81 -6.52
C GLN A 166 -0.46 3.08 -5.20
N PHE A 167 0.08 3.77 -4.20
CA PHE A 167 0.40 3.23 -2.88
C PHE A 167 -0.42 3.87 -1.75
N MET A 168 -1.42 4.68 -2.08
CA MET A 168 -2.31 5.24 -1.07
C MET A 168 -3.09 4.12 -0.37
N PRO A 169 -3.50 4.30 0.90
CA PRO A 169 -4.40 3.34 1.56
C PRO A 169 -5.62 3.02 0.68
N MET A 170 -6.25 1.86 0.81
CA MET A 170 -7.36 1.43 -0.06
C MET A 170 -7.05 1.23 -1.56
N ARG A 171 -5.87 1.63 -2.08
CA ARG A 171 -5.46 1.38 -3.49
C ARG A 171 -4.74 0.04 -3.62
N VAL A 172 -5.51 -1.03 -3.79
CA VAL A 172 -5.05 -2.42 -3.94
C VAL A 172 -5.04 -2.93 -5.39
N ASP A 173 -5.10 -2.00 -6.33
CA ASP A 173 -4.95 -2.24 -7.75
C ASP A 173 -3.57 -2.87 -8.15
N HIS A 174 -3.46 -3.39 -9.36
CA HIS A 174 -2.28 -4.01 -9.96
C HIS A 174 -1.13 -3.03 -10.28
N HIS A 175 -1.40 -1.74 -10.42
CA HIS A 175 -0.37 -0.76 -10.79
C HIS A 175 0.77 -0.64 -9.76
N ALA A 176 0.47 -0.76 -8.46
CA ALA A 176 1.50 -0.76 -7.41
C ALA A 176 2.55 -1.88 -7.64
N TYR A 177 2.09 -3.02 -8.14
CA TYR A 177 2.93 -4.18 -8.43
C TYR A 177 3.68 -4.05 -9.76
N ILE A 178 3.18 -3.26 -10.71
CA ILE A 178 3.92 -2.92 -11.94
C ILE A 178 5.10 -1.98 -11.62
N LEU A 179 4.93 -1.12 -10.61
CA LEU A 179 5.94 -0.13 -10.20
C LEU A 179 7.06 -0.72 -9.32
N LEU A 180 6.88 -1.93 -8.79
CA LEU A 180 7.84 -2.67 -7.96
C LEU A 180 8.74 -3.58 -8.79
#